data_AF-A0A4Y1X5F8-F1
#
_entry.id   AF-A0A4Y1X5F8-F1
#
_cell.length_a   1.000
_cell.length_b   1.000
_cell.length_c   1.000
_cell.angle_alpha   90.00
_cell.angle_beta   90.00
_cell.angle_gamma   90.00
#
_symmetry.space_group_name_H-M   'P 1'
#
loop_
_entity.id
_entity.type
_entity.pdbx_description
1 polymer ?
#
loop_
_entity_poly.entity_id
_entity_poly.type
_entity_poly.pdbx_seq_one_letter_code
_entity_poly.pdbx_strand_id
1 'polypeptide(L)'
;MKRLCATLLLAAWGFCALAAGEKSRTIVYINGAKYYIHAVQPGETLYGLAKLYGVGEKVIVENNPALAEGLKSAANIRIPVVAEVSPEKDRKSERKLRKTFDFHFVTKGETLYAISRQYEIPVKTIIGDNPGIDPTHLRPGERILIRRKQIGSEDEAGSIEQWEEYRRSLNSVADEGTAYHIVHPGETFYSLSRRFGITEAELGALNGGMTPADLKAGAMIKVPGGPDRMAALPSDSLTLRDSLSSLRPDSAAAVEFRALRRGEPLDIALLLPLEVGGAANPNYLEFYQGFLLGLDSVKRLGYSVNVGLYDTGRSPERIRQIVADETFRQADLVVGPVYETGLQPVLRFAEEKGIPVVSPLAHIERENSDVLFQLAPDPAHKYDKVADLVGPGKRVTLIATASTDREFEREMLALLEGRQYERYVFRNARSASGSGGNSPSDLTPLLENKDDNVFIILSDDEVEVDRILAALASADTNLTSRGRTAPRFTVLGNVRWNRYNNIDRTMFFKDRVVFISTYHAKRDAQAVTAFDSAYIRAFGTLPTLYSYRGYDSALIFAPAMYGEIEYDLEGRSYTPLQTTYRFGQPAGRSNHVNGNWTRVDYNKNFTITIQ
;
A
#
# COMPACT_ATOMS: atom_id res chain seq x y z
N MET A 1 -55.69 -51.89 -61.84
CA MET A 1 -55.13 -50.52 -61.96
C MET A 1 -53.60 -50.64 -61.98
N LYS A 2 -52.94 -51.17 -63.03
CA LYS A 2 -52.32 -50.47 -64.20
C LYS A 2 -51.71 -49.11 -63.82
N ARG A 3 -50.40 -49.08 -63.49
CA ARG A 3 -49.21 -48.79 -64.35
C ARG A 3 -49.10 -47.31 -64.77
N LEU A 4 -48.01 -46.64 -64.36
CA LEU A 4 -47.20 -45.63 -65.08
C LEU A 4 -46.16 -45.06 -64.07
N CYS A 5 -44.86 -45.34 -64.13
CA CYS A 5 -43.82 -45.01 -65.12
C CYS A 5 -43.40 -43.52 -65.19
N ALA A 6 -42.07 -43.36 -65.27
CA ALA A 6 -41.24 -42.24 -65.75
C ALA A 6 -40.77 -41.22 -64.68
N THR A 7 -39.55 -41.30 -64.12
CA THR A 7 -38.19 -40.97 -64.66
C THR A 7 -38.00 -39.52 -65.13
N LEU A 8 -37.16 -38.74 -64.41
CA LEU A 8 -35.99 -37.97 -64.92
C LEU A 8 -35.46 -37.05 -63.79
N LEU A 9 -34.27 -37.28 -63.19
CA LEU A 9 -32.91 -36.91 -63.64
C LEU A 9 -32.62 -35.39 -63.50
N LEU A 10 -31.91 -35.00 -62.43
CA LEU A 10 -30.66 -34.23 -62.53
C LEU A 10 -30.00 -34.02 -61.16
N ALA A 11 -28.72 -34.35 -61.15
CA ALA A 11 -27.80 -34.27 -60.04
C ALA A 11 -27.42 -32.82 -59.71
N ALA A 12 -27.16 -32.56 -58.43
CA ALA A 12 -26.19 -31.56 -58.02
C ALA A 12 -25.34 -32.18 -56.91
N TRP A 13 -24.06 -32.38 -57.22
CA TRP A 13 -23.03 -32.72 -56.26
C TRP A 13 -23.05 -31.76 -55.08
N GLY A 14 -23.16 -32.31 -53.88
CA GLY A 14 -22.90 -31.62 -52.63
C GLY A 14 -22.16 -32.60 -51.73
N PHE A 15 -20.86 -32.34 -51.57
CA PHE A 15 -19.95 -32.83 -50.54
C PHE A 15 -20.54 -33.82 -49.52
N CYS A 16 -19.90 -34.98 -49.38
CA CYS A 16 -20.01 -35.82 -48.19
C CYS A 16 -19.96 -34.93 -46.94
N ALA A 17 -21.10 -34.76 -46.29
CA ALA A 17 -21.15 -34.27 -44.94
C ALA A 17 -20.31 -35.25 -44.11
N LEU A 18 -19.15 -34.79 -43.61
CA LEU A 18 -18.63 -35.34 -42.36
C LEU A 18 -19.81 -35.22 -41.39
N ALA A 19 -20.35 -36.37 -40.99
CA ALA A 19 -21.33 -36.42 -39.93
C ALA A 19 -20.73 -35.68 -38.73
N ALA A 20 -21.27 -34.50 -38.42
CA ALA A 20 -20.92 -33.80 -37.20
C ALA A 20 -21.34 -34.72 -36.05
N GLY A 21 -20.37 -35.17 -35.24
CA GLY A 21 -20.64 -36.03 -34.10
C GLY A 21 -21.77 -35.44 -33.26
N GLU A 22 -22.77 -36.26 -32.92
CA GLU A 22 -23.84 -35.81 -32.03
C GLU A 22 -23.34 -35.74 -30.59
N LYS A 23 -23.90 -34.80 -29.81
CA LYS A 23 -23.66 -34.76 -28.37
C LYS A 23 -24.13 -36.06 -27.73
N SER A 24 -23.29 -36.63 -26.87
CA SER A 24 -23.63 -37.81 -26.09
C SER A 24 -24.81 -37.47 -25.17
N ARG A 25 -25.75 -38.41 -25.08
CA ARG A 25 -26.90 -38.31 -24.17
C ARG A 25 -26.61 -38.99 -22.82
N THR A 26 -25.50 -39.69 -22.71
CA THR A 26 -25.07 -40.38 -21.50
C THR A 26 -24.43 -39.37 -20.56
N ILE A 27 -25.06 -39.18 -19.40
CA ILE A 27 -24.64 -38.21 -18.40
C ILE A 27 -24.33 -38.94 -17.10
N VAL A 28 -23.21 -38.59 -16.46
CA VAL A 28 -22.77 -39.14 -15.18
C VAL A 28 -22.42 -37.99 -14.22
N TYR A 29 -22.68 -38.19 -12.93
CA TYR A 29 -22.28 -37.29 -11.87
C TYR A 29 -21.03 -37.85 -11.17
N ILE A 30 -19.97 -37.04 -11.10
CA ILE A 30 -18.72 -37.40 -10.42
C ILE A 30 -18.37 -36.23 -9.49
N ASN A 31 -18.28 -36.49 -8.18
CA ASN A 31 -18.01 -35.48 -7.15
C ASN A 31 -18.94 -34.25 -7.23
N GLY A 32 -20.23 -34.48 -7.50
CA GLY A 32 -21.24 -33.42 -7.62
C GLY A 32 -21.26 -32.66 -8.96
N ALA A 33 -20.31 -32.90 -9.87
CA ALA A 33 -20.26 -32.28 -11.18
C ALA A 33 -20.83 -33.19 -12.29
N LYS A 34 -21.51 -32.59 -13.26
CA LYS A 34 -22.23 -33.28 -14.36
C LYS A 34 -21.35 -33.38 -15.61
N TYR A 35 -21.20 -34.59 -16.17
CA TYR A 35 -20.39 -34.85 -17.36
C TYR A 35 -21.17 -35.60 -18.43
N TYR A 36 -20.93 -35.27 -19.70
CA TYR A 36 -21.21 -36.15 -20.84
C TYR A 36 -20.12 -37.22 -20.95
N ILE A 37 -20.51 -38.46 -21.22
CA ILE A 37 -19.56 -39.53 -21.58
C ILE A 37 -19.63 -39.72 -23.08
N HIS A 38 -18.61 -39.27 -23.81
CA HIS A 38 -18.58 -39.34 -25.26
C HIS A 38 -17.58 -40.40 -25.75
N ALA A 39 -18.07 -41.34 -26.56
CA ALA A 39 -17.26 -42.35 -27.23
C ALA A 39 -16.73 -41.78 -28.54
N VAL A 40 -15.41 -41.53 -28.59
CA VAL A 40 -14.74 -40.87 -29.72
C VAL A 40 -14.90 -41.68 -31.00
N GLN A 41 -15.40 -41.07 -32.06
CA GLN A 41 -15.54 -41.69 -33.38
C GLN A 41 -14.29 -41.50 -34.25
N PRO A 42 -14.05 -42.39 -35.23
CA PRO A 42 -12.95 -42.22 -36.18
C PRO A 42 -13.05 -40.87 -36.91
N GLY A 43 -11.99 -40.07 -36.84
CA GLY A 43 -11.91 -38.75 -37.50
C GLY A 43 -12.29 -37.55 -36.62
N GLU A 44 -12.75 -37.77 -35.39
CA GLU A 44 -12.97 -36.67 -34.43
C GLU A 44 -11.65 -36.14 -33.88
N THR A 45 -11.62 -34.83 -33.58
CA THR A 45 -10.46 -34.14 -33.00
C THR A 45 -10.86 -33.46 -31.69
N LEU A 46 -9.89 -33.22 -30.80
CA LEU A 46 -10.15 -32.50 -29.55
C LEU A 46 -10.75 -31.12 -29.81
N TYR A 47 -10.24 -30.40 -30.82
CA TYR A 47 -10.81 -29.14 -31.29
C TYR A 47 -12.28 -29.26 -31.72
N GLY A 48 -12.61 -30.30 -32.51
CA GLY A 48 -13.98 -30.57 -32.96
C GLY A 48 -14.92 -30.86 -31.80
N LEU A 49 -14.48 -31.67 -30.85
CA LEU A 49 -15.26 -32.03 -29.65
C LEU A 49 -15.41 -30.84 -28.69
N ALA A 50 -14.35 -30.06 -28.48
CA ALA A 50 -14.39 -28.82 -27.71
C ALA A 50 -15.45 -27.85 -28.24
N LYS A 51 -15.46 -27.65 -29.56
CA LYS A 51 -16.44 -26.82 -30.24
C LYS A 51 -17.85 -27.40 -30.18
N LEU A 52 -18.00 -28.71 -30.35
CA LEU A 52 -19.29 -29.40 -30.29
C LEU A 52 -19.94 -29.21 -28.92
N TYR A 53 -19.19 -29.40 -27.83
CA TYR A 53 -19.71 -29.34 -26.46
C TYR A 53 -19.66 -27.95 -25.81
N GLY A 54 -19.02 -26.97 -26.45
CA GLY A 54 -18.87 -25.62 -25.89
C GLY A 54 -17.91 -25.58 -24.69
N VAL A 55 -16.91 -26.47 -24.66
CA VAL A 55 -15.92 -26.61 -23.58
C VAL A 55 -14.53 -26.42 -24.19
N GLY A 56 -13.63 -25.69 -23.52
CA GLY A 56 -12.26 -25.51 -24.02
C GLY A 56 -11.47 -26.83 -24.08
N GLU A 57 -10.60 -27.00 -25.08
CA GLU A 57 -9.79 -28.23 -25.26
C GLU A 57 -8.96 -28.57 -24.03
N LYS A 58 -8.34 -27.57 -23.41
CA LYS A 58 -7.56 -27.73 -22.18
C LYS A 58 -8.39 -28.31 -21.03
N VAL A 59 -9.65 -27.89 -20.91
CA VAL A 59 -10.59 -28.38 -19.90
C VAL A 59 -10.96 -29.84 -20.17
N ILE A 60 -11.11 -30.25 -21.44
CA ILE A 60 -11.34 -31.66 -21.79
C ILE A 60 -10.13 -32.52 -21.41
N VAL A 61 -8.90 -32.04 -21.67
CA VAL A 61 -7.66 -32.75 -21.30
C VAL A 61 -7.48 -32.85 -19.79
N GLU A 62 -7.73 -31.78 -19.04
CA GLU A 62 -7.63 -31.77 -17.57
C GLU A 62 -8.60 -32.77 -16.91
N ASN A 63 -9.79 -32.96 -17.50
CA ASN A 63 -10.79 -33.92 -17.02
C ASN A 63 -10.54 -35.36 -17.52
N ASN A 64 -9.59 -35.55 -18.44
CA ASN A 64 -9.20 -36.85 -18.97
C ASN A 64 -7.67 -36.92 -19.11
N PRO A 65 -6.92 -37.07 -18.01
CA PRO A 65 -5.44 -37.03 -18.04
C PRO A 65 -4.80 -38.03 -19.02
N ALA A 66 -5.47 -39.14 -19.31
CA ALA A 66 -5.04 -40.14 -20.29
C ALA A 66 -4.99 -39.63 -21.75
N LEU A 67 -5.56 -38.45 -22.04
CA LEU A 67 -5.47 -37.80 -23.35
C LEU A 67 -4.11 -37.15 -23.63
N ALA A 68 -3.20 -37.10 -22.65
CA ALA A 68 -1.84 -36.64 -22.85
C ALA A 68 -1.07 -37.48 -23.89
N GLU A 69 -1.47 -38.75 -24.10
CA GLU A 69 -0.90 -39.64 -25.12
C GLU A 69 -1.58 -39.53 -26.51
N GLY A 70 -2.51 -38.58 -26.67
CA GLY A 70 -3.28 -38.35 -27.89
C GLY A 70 -4.67 -39.00 -27.88
N LEU A 71 -5.57 -38.47 -28.70
CA LEU A 71 -6.97 -38.91 -28.80
C LEU A 71 -7.08 -40.20 -29.63
N LYS A 72 -7.49 -41.31 -29.01
CA LYS A 72 -7.67 -42.62 -29.67
C LYS A 72 -9.14 -42.84 -30.01
N SER A 73 -9.40 -43.39 -31.20
CA SER A 73 -10.77 -43.76 -31.62
C SER A 73 -11.35 -44.85 -30.71
N ALA A 74 -12.66 -44.79 -30.46
CA ALA A 74 -13.43 -45.64 -29.53
C ALA A 74 -13.11 -45.47 -28.03
N ALA A 75 -12.31 -44.47 -27.64
CA ALA A 75 -12.10 -44.13 -26.24
C ALA A 75 -13.31 -43.34 -25.67
N ASN A 76 -13.67 -43.61 -24.41
CA ASN A 76 -14.69 -42.83 -23.70
C ASN A 76 -14.03 -41.66 -22.96
N ILE A 77 -14.44 -40.44 -23.28
CA ILE A 77 -13.94 -39.22 -22.65
C ILE A 77 -15.06 -38.50 -21.89
N ARG A 78 -14.70 -37.86 -20.79
CA ARG A 78 -15.58 -37.09 -19.91
C ARG A 78 -15.57 -35.62 -20.34
N ILE A 79 -16.73 -35.08 -20.69
CA ILE A 79 -16.85 -33.68 -21.11
C ILE A 79 -17.80 -32.97 -20.14
N PRO A 80 -17.34 -31.95 -19.39
CA PRO A 80 -18.18 -31.27 -18.41
C PRO A 80 -19.36 -30.58 -19.08
N VAL A 81 -20.56 -30.69 -18.48
CA VAL A 81 -21.78 -30.07 -19.00
C VAL A 81 -21.77 -28.57 -18.65
N VAL A 82 -21.62 -27.72 -19.66
CA VAL A 82 -21.83 -26.27 -19.53
C VAL A 82 -23.27 -25.98 -19.91
N ALA A 83 -24.01 -25.25 -19.08
CA ALA A 83 -25.41 -24.93 -19.33
C ALA A 83 -25.56 -24.19 -20.68
N GLU A 84 -26.35 -24.74 -21.61
CA GLU A 84 -26.55 -24.16 -22.95
C GLU A 84 -27.42 -22.90 -22.88
N VAL A 85 -26.97 -21.82 -23.53
CA VAL A 85 -27.74 -20.60 -23.80
C VAL A 85 -27.63 -20.26 -25.29
N SER A 86 -28.73 -19.83 -25.91
CA SER A 86 -28.93 -19.76 -27.37
C SER A 86 -28.13 -18.63 -28.08
N PRO A 87 -27.54 -18.84 -29.29
CA PRO A 87 -26.44 -17.98 -29.79
C PRO A 87 -26.84 -16.66 -30.47
N GLU A 88 -28.07 -16.50 -30.98
CA GLU A 88 -28.41 -15.35 -31.83
C GLU A 88 -28.94 -14.13 -31.07
N LYS A 89 -29.62 -14.33 -29.94
CA LYS A 89 -30.03 -13.22 -29.05
C LYS A 89 -28.84 -12.61 -28.31
N ASP A 90 -27.78 -13.41 -28.08
CA ASP A 90 -26.64 -12.97 -27.29
C ASP A 90 -25.56 -12.19 -28.03
N ARG A 91 -25.41 -12.29 -29.36
CA ARG A 91 -24.48 -11.37 -30.06
C ARG A 91 -24.92 -9.90 -29.96
N LYS A 92 -26.24 -9.65 -29.86
CA LYS A 92 -26.78 -8.29 -29.61
C LYS A 92 -26.75 -7.92 -28.12
N SER A 93 -26.94 -8.87 -27.20
CA SER A 93 -26.88 -8.62 -25.74
C SER A 93 -25.43 -8.44 -25.25
N GLU A 94 -24.47 -9.22 -25.76
CA GLU A 94 -23.05 -9.15 -25.39
C GLU A 94 -22.39 -7.89 -25.96
N ARG A 95 -22.77 -7.46 -27.17
CA ARG A 95 -22.35 -6.16 -27.70
C ARG A 95 -22.95 -4.99 -26.90
N LYS A 96 -24.08 -5.19 -26.22
CA LYS A 96 -24.68 -4.20 -25.30
C LYS A 96 -23.96 -4.23 -23.94
N LEU A 97 -23.64 -5.41 -23.41
CA LEU A 97 -22.90 -5.58 -22.16
C LEU A 97 -21.48 -5.02 -22.27
N ARG A 98 -20.76 -5.25 -23.37
CA ARG A 98 -19.41 -4.68 -23.63
C ARG A 98 -19.34 -3.15 -23.67
N LYS A 99 -20.49 -2.47 -23.77
CA LYS A 99 -20.55 -1.00 -23.69
C LYS A 99 -20.57 -0.51 -22.24
N THR A 100 -21.12 -1.29 -21.32
CA THR A 100 -21.34 -0.91 -19.91
C THR A 100 -20.41 -1.65 -18.96
N PHE A 101 -19.94 -2.84 -19.35
CA PHE A 101 -19.19 -3.78 -18.54
C PHE A 101 -17.93 -4.27 -19.25
N ASP A 102 -16.87 -4.43 -18.48
CA ASP A 102 -15.73 -5.29 -18.79
C ASP A 102 -15.95 -6.69 -18.20
N PHE A 103 -15.23 -7.68 -18.71
CA PHE A 103 -15.31 -9.06 -18.22
C PHE A 103 -14.03 -9.42 -17.50
N HIS A 104 -14.18 -9.90 -16.27
CA HIS A 104 -13.10 -10.46 -15.48
C HIS A 104 -13.29 -11.98 -15.37
N PHE A 105 -12.21 -12.74 -15.46
CA PHE A 105 -12.23 -14.21 -15.28
C PHE A 105 -11.44 -14.54 -14.02
N VAL A 106 -12.12 -15.13 -13.05
CA VAL A 106 -11.56 -15.44 -11.73
C VAL A 106 -10.34 -16.33 -11.88
N THR A 107 -9.22 -15.88 -11.33
CA THR A 107 -7.99 -16.66 -11.19
C THR A 107 -8.02 -17.52 -9.93
N LYS A 108 -7.15 -18.55 -9.86
CA LYS A 108 -7.15 -19.49 -8.73
C LYS A 108 -6.86 -18.75 -7.41
N GLY A 109 -7.83 -18.76 -6.50
CA GLY A 109 -7.74 -18.15 -5.17
C GLY A 109 -7.92 -16.63 -5.15
N GLU A 110 -8.53 -16.04 -6.18
CA GLU A 110 -8.93 -14.63 -6.23
C GLU A 110 -10.24 -14.40 -5.46
N THR A 111 -10.40 -13.21 -4.89
CA THR A 111 -11.56 -12.85 -4.06
C THR A 111 -12.30 -11.65 -4.66
N LEU A 112 -13.61 -11.51 -4.36
CA LEU A 112 -14.37 -10.33 -4.80
C LEU A 112 -13.75 -9.02 -4.31
N TYR A 113 -13.10 -9.05 -3.15
CA TYR A 113 -12.33 -7.92 -2.62
C TYR A 113 -11.14 -7.56 -3.51
N ALA A 114 -10.33 -8.54 -3.92
CA ALA A 114 -9.20 -8.30 -4.82
C ALA A 114 -9.66 -7.73 -6.17
N ILE A 115 -10.77 -8.26 -6.71
CA ILE A 115 -11.37 -7.79 -7.97
C ILE A 115 -11.89 -6.36 -7.80
N SER A 116 -12.61 -6.06 -6.71
CA SER A 116 -13.09 -4.70 -6.43
C SER A 116 -11.97 -3.67 -6.33
N ARG A 117 -10.85 -4.02 -5.69
CA ARG A 117 -9.66 -3.17 -5.62
C ARG A 117 -9.01 -2.99 -6.98
N GLN A 118 -8.90 -4.06 -7.76
CA GLN A 118 -8.30 -4.02 -9.09
C GLN A 118 -9.07 -3.11 -10.05
N TYR A 119 -10.40 -3.11 -9.97
CA TYR A 119 -11.25 -2.34 -10.89
C TYR A 119 -11.79 -1.04 -10.29
N GLU A 120 -11.54 -0.77 -9.01
CA GLU A 120 -12.07 0.36 -8.23
C GLU A 120 -13.62 0.43 -8.30
N ILE A 121 -14.28 -0.72 -8.21
CA ILE A 121 -15.76 -0.84 -8.21
C ILE A 121 -16.19 -1.47 -6.89
N PRO A 122 -17.18 -0.92 -6.15
CA PRO A 122 -17.67 -1.52 -4.91
C PRO A 122 -18.16 -2.97 -5.11
N VAL A 123 -17.88 -3.89 -4.18
CA VAL A 123 -18.32 -5.29 -4.32
C VAL A 123 -19.83 -5.44 -4.34
N LYS A 124 -20.57 -4.59 -3.62
CA LYS A 124 -22.04 -4.54 -3.72
C LYS A 124 -22.50 -4.31 -5.16
N THR A 125 -21.79 -3.42 -5.88
CA THR A 125 -22.02 -3.18 -7.31
C THR A 125 -21.65 -4.40 -8.15
N ILE A 126 -20.50 -5.03 -7.89
CA ILE A 126 -20.09 -6.26 -8.59
C ILE A 126 -21.12 -7.39 -8.37
N ILE A 127 -21.62 -7.60 -7.16
CA ILE A 127 -22.64 -8.61 -6.86
C ILE A 127 -23.97 -8.25 -7.52
N GLY A 128 -24.38 -6.97 -7.47
CA GLY A 128 -25.59 -6.50 -8.13
C GLY A 128 -25.52 -6.66 -9.66
N ASP A 129 -24.33 -6.50 -10.24
CA ASP A 129 -24.06 -6.70 -11.66
C ASP A 129 -23.91 -8.18 -12.03
N ASN A 130 -23.70 -9.07 -11.05
CA ASN A 130 -23.56 -10.52 -11.22
C ASN A 130 -24.56 -11.30 -10.35
N PRO A 131 -25.86 -11.31 -10.69
CA PRO A 131 -26.85 -12.08 -9.95
C PRO A 131 -26.48 -13.56 -9.88
N GLY A 132 -26.33 -14.10 -8.66
CA GLY A 132 -26.00 -15.51 -8.41
C GLY A 132 -24.53 -15.83 -8.14
N ILE A 133 -23.66 -14.82 -8.04
CA ILE A 133 -22.28 -15.00 -7.60
C ILE A 133 -22.21 -15.38 -6.11
N ASP A 134 -21.41 -16.39 -5.76
CA ASP A 134 -21.13 -16.72 -4.36
C ASP A 134 -19.95 -15.87 -3.86
N PRO A 135 -20.16 -14.94 -2.92
CA PRO A 135 -19.11 -14.06 -2.43
C PRO A 135 -18.05 -14.77 -1.57
N THR A 136 -18.35 -15.98 -1.09
CA THR A 136 -17.46 -16.78 -0.24
C THR A 136 -16.65 -17.79 -1.05
N HIS A 137 -17.12 -18.20 -2.22
CA HIS A 137 -16.47 -19.21 -3.06
C HIS A 137 -16.53 -18.83 -4.55
N LEU A 138 -15.55 -18.06 -5.01
CA LEU A 138 -15.38 -17.80 -6.45
C LEU A 138 -14.73 -19.00 -7.14
N ARG A 139 -15.33 -19.45 -8.25
CA ARG A 139 -14.78 -20.59 -9.01
C ARG A 139 -13.73 -20.11 -10.01
N PRO A 140 -12.53 -20.73 -10.07
CA PRO A 140 -11.55 -20.40 -11.10
C PRO A 140 -12.15 -20.55 -12.51
N GLY A 141 -12.00 -19.53 -13.35
CA GLY A 141 -12.59 -19.45 -14.68
C GLY A 141 -14.02 -18.88 -14.72
N GLU A 142 -14.63 -18.58 -13.57
CA GLU A 142 -15.93 -17.92 -13.50
C GLU A 142 -15.86 -16.50 -14.07
N ARG A 143 -16.84 -16.13 -14.89
CA ARG A 143 -16.88 -14.83 -15.56
C ARG A 143 -17.69 -13.84 -14.73
N ILE A 144 -17.04 -12.74 -14.35
CA ILE A 144 -17.62 -11.65 -13.56
C ILE A 144 -17.74 -10.41 -14.45
N LEU A 145 -18.92 -9.80 -14.45
CA LEU A 145 -19.22 -8.52 -15.06
C LEU A 145 -18.71 -7.39 -14.16
N ILE A 146 -17.87 -6.52 -14.71
CA ILE A 146 -17.31 -5.37 -13.99
C ILE A 146 -17.76 -4.10 -14.70
N ARG A 147 -18.50 -3.23 -14.01
CA ARG A 147 -18.97 -1.98 -14.60
C ARG A 147 -17.81 -1.04 -14.90
N ARG A 148 -17.86 -0.33 -16.03
CA ARG A 148 -16.80 0.62 -16.42
C ARG A 148 -16.76 1.84 -15.52
N LYS A 149 -15.55 2.23 -15.11
CA LYS A 149 -15.23 3.26 -14.09
C LYS A 149 -16.00 4.59 -14.24
N GLN A 150 -16.31 5.05 -15.46
CA GLN A 150 -17.04 6.30 -15.70
C GLN A 150 -18.53 6.28 -15.30
N ILE A 151 -19.12 5.12 -15.00
CA ILE A 151 -20.57 4.94 -14.78
C ILE A 151 -20.88 4.51 -13.32
N GLY A 152 -19.86 4.37 -12.46
CA GLY A 152 -20.07 3.91 -11.07
C GLY A 152 -18.91 4.15 -10.12
N SER A 153 -18.06 5.16 -10.37
CA SER A 153 -16.97 5.53 -9.46
C SER A 153 -17.48 6.34 -8.28
N GLU A 154 -17.23 5.85 -7.06
CA GLU A 154 -17.19 6.65 -5.83
C GLU A 154 -15.78 6.53 -5.23
N ASP A 155 -15.36 7.54 -4.44
CA ASP A 155 -14.03 7.62 -3.83
C ASP A 155 -13.74 6.42 -2.90
N GLU A 156 -12.46 6.05 -2.79
CA GLU A 156 -11.95 4.88 -2.05
C GLU A 156 -12.44 4.78 -0.58
N ALA A 157 -12.73 5.92 0.04
CA ALA A 157 -13.30 6.01 1.39
C ALA A 157 -14.79 5.57 1.46
N GLY A 158 -15.59 5.90 0.44
CA GLY A 158 -17.01 5.49 0.35
C GLY A 158 -17.17 3.98 0.10
N SER A 159 -16.18 3.36 -0.54
CA SER A 159 -16.15 1.91 -0.72
C SER A 159 -16.06 1.18 0.63
N ILE A 160 -15.23 1.66 1.57
CA ILE A 160 -15.01 1.05 2.91
C ILE A 160 -16.28 1.12 3.78
N GLU A 161 -17.00 2.23 3.76
CA GLU A 161 -18.23 2.41 4.56
C GLU A 161 -19.37 1.49 4.08
N GLN A 162 -19.50 1.32 2.76
CA GLN A 162 -20.46 0.38 2.16
C GLN A 162 -20.13 -1.09 2.47
N TRP A 163 -18.87 -1.42 2.74
CA TRP A 163 -18.44 -2.75 3.14
C TRP A 163 -18.89 -3.14 4.54
N GLU A 164 -18.88 -2.20 5.48
CA GLU A 164 -19.39 -2.44 6.83
C GLU A 164 -20.90 -2.60 6.84
N GLU A 165 -21.62 -1.80 6.03
CA GLU A 165 -23.06 -1.94 5.85
C GLU A 165 -23.41 -3.31 5.24
N TYR A 166 -22.65 -3.77 4.24
CA TYR A 166 -22.84 -5.09 3.64
C TYR A 166 -22.53 -6.23 4.63
N ARG A 167 -21.45 -6.13 5.41
CA ARG A 167 -21.13 -7.09 6.49
C ARG A 167 -22.27 -7.19 7.50
N ARG A 168 -22.88 -6.06 7.88
CA ARG A 168 -24.05 -6.04 8.79
C ARG A 168 -25.25 -6.75 8.17
N SER A 169 -25.50 -6.56 6.87
CA SER A 169 -26.61 -7.24 6.16
C SER A 169 -26.44 -8.77 6.09
N LEU A 170 -25.22 -9.27 5.86
CA LEU A 170 -24.95 -10.71 5.81
C LEU A 170 -25.09 -11.38 7.19
N ASN A 171 -24.72 -10.67 8.25
CA ASN A 171 -24.89 -11.15 9.62
C ASN A 171 -26.35 -11.12 10.11
N SER A 172 -27.25 -10.39 9.45
CA SER A 172 -28.69 -10.45 9.74
C SER A 172 -29.40 -11.71 9.23
N VAL A 173 -28.73 -12.50 8.38
CA VAL A 173 -29.28 -13.73 7.76
C VAL A 173 -28.41 -14.97 8.02
N ALA A 174 -27.46 -14.88 8.96
CA ALA A 174 -26.57 -15.99 9.30
C ALA A 174 -27.28 -17.07 10.15
N ASP A 175 -26.83 -18.32 10.03
CA ASP A 175 -27.37 -19.46 10.79
C ASP A 175 -27.12 -19.28 12.29
N GLU A 176 -28.04 -19.77 13.13
CA GLU A 176 -28.01 -19.61 14.58
C GLU A 176 -26.68 -20.11 15.18
N GLY A 177 -25.91 -19.18 15.76
CA GLY A 177 -24.58 -19.46 16.34
C GLY A 177 -23.38 -19.21 15.41
N THR A 178 -23.60 -18.76 14.17
CA THR A 178 -22.54 -18.40 13.23
C THR A 178 -22.66 -16.97 12.72
N ALA A 179 -21.53 -16.38 12.34
CA ALA A 179 -21.45 -15.07 11.72
C ALA A 179 -20.35 -15.05 10.64
N TYR A 180 -20.37 -14.03 9.79
CA TYR A 180 -19.37 -13.79 8.76
C TYR A 180 -18.40 -12.69 9.17
N HIS A 181 -17.11 -12.97 8.99
CA HIS A 181 -16.00 -12.06 9.23
C HIS A 181 -15.19 -11.84 7.95
N ILE A 182 -14.76 -10.61 7.70
CA ILE A 182 -13.88 -10.27 6.58
C ILE A 182 -12.46 -10.24 7.12
N VAL A 183 -11.59 -11.03 6.53
CA VAL A 183 -10.17 -11.11 6.91
C VAL A 183 -9.50 -9.80 6.55
N HIS A 184 -9.09 -9.03 7.54
CA HIS A 184 -8.33 -7.80 7.32
C HIS A 184 -6.86 -8.10 7.00
N PRO A 185 -6.13 -7.20 6.31
CA PRO A 185 -4.69 -7.34 6.11
C PRO A 185 -3.96 -7.54 7.46
N GLY A 186 -3.23 -8.65 7.60
CA GLY A 186 -2.51 -8.99 8.82
C GLY A 186 -3.22 -9.99 9.75
N GLU A 187 -4.50 -10.31 9.51
CA GLU A 187 -5.18 -11.39 10.24
C GLU A 187 -4.71 -12.78 9.76
N THR A 188 -4.52 -13.69 10.70
CA THR A 188 -4.08 -15.07 10.50
C THR A 188 -5.08 -16.05 11.11
N PHE A 189 -5.01 -17.34 10.76
CA PHE A 189 -5.80 -18.39 11.40
C PHE A 189 -5.65 -18.36 12.93
N TYR A 190 -4.43 -18.17 13.41
CA TYR A 190 -4.13 -18.00 14.84
C TYR A 190 -4.84 -16.78 15.44
N SER A 191 -4.71 -15.59 14.85
CA SER A 191 -5.34 -14.38 15.42
C SER A 191 -6.86 -14.44 15.37
N LEU A 192 -7.44 -15.05 14.33
CA LEU A 192 -8.88 -15.20 14.16
C LEU A 192 -9.46 -16.26 15.10
N SER A 193 -8.83 -17.43 15.19
CA SER A 193 -9.26 -18.50 16.10
C SER A 193 -9.26 -18.02 17.55
N ARG A 194 -8.21 -17.32 17.98
CA ARG A 194 -8.13 -16.69 19.30
C ARG A 194 -9.19 -15.60 19.51
N ARG A 195 -9.42 -14.74 18.51
CA ARG A 195 -10.45 -13.68 18.55
C ARG A 195 -11.86 -14.24 18.75
N PHE A 196 -12.15 -15.38 18.13
CA PHE A 196 -13.47 -16.01 18.18
C PHE A 196 -13.56 -17.18 19.17
N GLY A 197 -12.53 -17.39 19.98
CA GLY A 197 -12.53 -18.39 21.06
C GLY A 197 -12.60 -19.84 20.60
N ILE A 198 -12.08 -20.13 19.41
CA ILE A 198 -12.00 -21.49 18.83
C ILE A 198 -10.56 -21.84 18.48
N THR A 199 -10.31 -23.10 18.15
CA THR A 199 -9.00 -23.56 17.65
C THR A 199 -8.87 -23.30 16.15
N GLU A 200 -7.63 -23.29 15.64
CA GLU A 200 -7.37 -23.17 14.19
C GLU A 200 -7.98 -24.34 13.40
N ALA A 201 -8.01 -25.54 14.00
CA ALA A 201 -8.65 -26.72 13.42
C ALA A 201 -10.18 -26.55 13.32
N GLU A 202 -10.81 -26.00 14.37
CA GLU A 202 -12.24 -25.69 14.37
C GLU A 202 -12.59 -24.55 13.41
N LEU A 203 -11.73 -23.52 13.31
CA LEU A 203 -11.89 -22.43 12.35
C LEU A 203 -11.81 -22.95 10.91
N GLY A 204 -10.85 -23.83 10.62
CA GLY A 204 -10.73 -24.49 9.33
C GLY A 204 -11.95 -25.36 9.02
N ALA A 205 -12.40 -26.18 9.99
CA ALA A 205 -13.58 -27.04 9.83
C ALA A 205 -14.87 -26.23 9.58
N LEU A 206 -15.05 -25.11 10.29
CA LEU A 206 -16.19 -24.20 10.12
C LEU A 206 -16.21 -23.54 8.72
N ASN A 207 -15.04 -23.45 8.08
CA ASN A 207 -14.83 -22.88 6.75
C ASN A 207 -14.54 -23.97 5.70
N GLY A 208 -15.14 -25.15 5.85
CA GLY A 208 -15.08 -26.21 4.82
C GLY A 208 -13.70 -26.88 4.69
N GLY A 209 -12.90 -26.89 5.75
CA GLY A 209 -11.55 -27.46 5.76
C GLY A 209 -10.46 -26.47 5.30
N MET A 210 -10.75 -25.17 5.30
CA MET A 210 -9.81 -24.11 4.95
C MET A 210 -8.51 -24.23 5.78
N THR A 211 -7.36 -24.10 5.12
CA THR A 211 -6.04 -24.12 5.78
C THR A 211 -5.46 -22.70 5.91
N PRO A 212 -4.43 -22.48 6.76
CA PRO A 212 -3.76 -21.18 6.85
C PRO A 212 -3.21 -20.64 5.53
N ALA A 213 -2.85 -21.50 4.58
CA ALA A 213 -2.38 -21.11 3.25
C ALA A 213 -3.50 -20.57 2.34
N ASP A 214 -4.75 -20.90 2.66
CA ASP A 214 -5.93 -20.45 1.91
C ASP A 214 -6.47 -19.10 2.42
N LEU A 215 -6.04 -18.66 3.61
CA LEU A 215 -6.45 -17.39 4.21
C LEU A 215 -5.79 -16.21 3.50
N LYS A 216 -6.59 -15.37 2.86
CA LYS A 216 -6.13 -14.14 2.21
C LYS A 216 -6.84 -12.92 2.77
N ALA A 217 -6.15 -11.78 2.77
CA ALA A 217 -6.79 -10.50 3.08
C ALA A 217 -7.98 -10.25 2.13
N GLY A 218 -9.11 -9.85 2.70
CA GLY A 218 -10.39 -9.70 2.02
C GLY A 218 -11.19 -10.99 1.85
N ALA A 219 -10.69 -12.15 2.33
CA ALA A 219 -11.49 -13.38 2.36
C ALA A 219 -12.65 -13.24 3.35
N MET A 220 -13.80 -13.82 3.02
CA MET A 220 -14.94 -13.87 3.93
C MET A 220 -15.03 -15.26 4.53
N ILE A 221 -14.97 -15.32 5.86
CA ILE A 221 -14.95 -16.57 6.62
C ILE A 221 -16.12 -16.62 7.60
N LYS A 222 -16.62 -17.83 7.85
CA LYS A 222 -17.54 -18.14 8.93
C LYS A 222 -16.79 -18.22 10.26
N VAL A 223 -17.35 -17.60 11.28
CA VAL A 223 -16.86 -17.55 12.65
C VAL A 223 -18.01 -17.81 13.61
N PRO A 224 -17.75 -18.31 14.83
CA PRO A 224 -18.79 -18.53 15.82
C PRO A 224 -19.30 -17.19 16.40
N GLY A 225 -20.62 -17.03 16.50
CA GLY A 225 -21.24 -15.82 17.07
C GLY A 225 -22.73 -15.70 16.79
N GLY A 226 -23.49 -15.22 17.78
CA GLY A 226 -24.87 -14.73 17.62
C GLY A 226 -24.93 -13.19 17.79
N PRO A 227 -26.02 -12.54 17.38
CA PRO A 227 -26.12 -11.08 17.30
C PRO A 227 -25.77 -10.35 18.62
N ASP A 228 -26.15 -10.91 19.78
CA ASP A 228 -25.84 -10.32 21.10
C ASP A 228 -24.36 -10.44 21.50
N ARG A 229 -23.67 -11.50 21.08
CA ARG A 229 -22.24 -11.71 21.39
C ARG A 229 -21.33 -10.83 20.52
N MET A 230 -21.83 -10.39 19.36
CA MET A 230 -21.13 -9.47 18.46
C MET A 230 -21.46 -8.00 18.72
N ALA A 231 -22.63 -7.68 19.28
CA ALA A 231 -22.95 -6.33 19.74
C ALA A 231 -22.16 -5.94 21.01
N ALA A 232 -21.80 -6.93 21.84
CA ALA A 232 -20.94 -6.77 23.00
C ALA A 232 -19.43 -6.83 22.69
N LEU A 233 -19.05 -7.16 21.46
CA LEU A 233 -17.66 -7.09 20.99
C LEU A 233 -17.48 -5.76 20.25
N PRO A 234 -16.64 -4.84 20.75
CA PRO A 234 -16.53 -3.52 20.15
C PRO A 234 -16.09 -3.63 18.69
N SER A 235 -16.76 -2.87 17.82
CA SER A 235 -16.26 -2.60 16.46
C SER A 235 -15.09 -1.60 16.47
N ASP A 236 -14.51 -1.38 17.64
CA ASP A 236 -13.30 -0.59 17.85
C ASP A 236 -12.11 -1.55 17.90
N SER A 237 -11.20 -1.40 16.93
CA SER A 237 -9.85 -1.96 16.93
C SER A 237 -8.98 -1.42 18.09
N LEU A 238 -9.56 -0.64 19.01
CA LEU A 238 -8.92 -0.05 20.18
C LEU A 238 -9.17 -0.80 21.49
N THR A 239 -10.22 -1.63 21.63
CA THR A 239 -10.49 -2.34 22.89
C THR A 239 -9.95 -3.78 22.91
N LEU A 240 -9.71 -4.37 21.73
CA LEU A 240 -9.00 -5.67 21.66
C LEU A 240 -7.52 -5.51 22.06
N ARG A 241 -6.97 -4.29 22.01
CA ARG A 241 -5.65 -3.93 22.52
C ARG A 241 -5.56 -4.15 24.03
N ASP A 242 -6.59 -3.79 24.81
CA ASP A 242 -6.56 -3.95 26.27
C ASP A 242 -6.79 -5.40 26.71
N SER A 243 -7.64 -6.16 26.01
CA SER A 243 -7.90 -7.57 26.35
C SER A 243 -6.79 -8.53 25.87
N LEU A 244 -6.03 -8.18 24.84
CA LEU A 244 -4.81 -8.91 24.45
C LEU A 244 -3.57 -8.48 25.25
N SER A 245 -3.57 -7.27 25.81
CA SER A 245 -2.54 -6.84 26.77
C SER A 245 -2.73 -7.54 28.13
N SER A 246 -3.96 -7.80 28.54
CA SER A 246 -4.29 -8.51 29.80
C SER A 246 -4.26 -10.04 29.74
N LEU A 247 -3.97 -10.62 28.56
CA LEU A 247 -3.65 -12.05 28.41
C LEU A 247 -2.18 -12.28 28.05
N ARG A 248 -1.35 -11.22 28.00
CA ARG A 248 0.08 -11.41 28.23
C ARG A 248 0.20 -11.83 29.69
N PRO A 249 0.87 -12.94 30.03
CA PRO A 249 1.40 -13.03 31.38
C PRO A 249 2.17 -11.72 31.62
N ASP A 250 2.03 -11.14 32.82
CA ASP A 250 2.79 -9.97 33.33
C ASP A 250 4.32 -10.25 33.39
N SER A 251 4.84 -11.07 32.47
CA SER A 251 6.18 -11.59 32.36
C SER A 251 6.55 -11.93 30.90
N ALA A 252 6.10 -11.14 29.91
CA ALA A 252 6.92 -11.02 28.70
C ALA A 252 8.20 -10.32 29.17
N ALA A 253 9.24 -11.11 29.47
CA ALA A 253 10.52 -10.60 29.92
C ALA A 253 10.93 -9.47 28.98
N ALA A 254 11.30 -8.31 29.53
CA ALA A 254 11.89 -7.24 28.76
C ALA A 254 13.00 -7.85 27.90
N VAL A 255 12.97 -7.58 26.59
CA VAL A 255 13.96 -8.14 25.69
C VAL A 255 15.31 -7.54 26.07
N GLU A 256 16.16 -8.32 26.73
CA GLU A 256 17.51 -7.88 27.05
C GLU A 256 18.37 -7.94 25.79
N PHE A 257 18.71 -6.76 25.25
CA PHE A 257 19.65 -6.66 24.14
C PHE A 257 21.06 -7.02 24.61
N ARG A 258 21.69 -7.94 23.89
CA ARG A 258 23.08 -8.29 24.16
C ARG A 258 24.01 -7.20 23.60
N ALA A 259 24.76 -6.55 24.48
CA ALA A 259 25.88 -5.69 24.09
C ALA A 259 27.07 -6.53 23.58
N LEU A 260 27.64 -6.12 22.44
CA LEU A 260 28.86 -6.71 21.89
C LEU A 260 30.09 -6.23 22.63
N ARG A 261 31.10 -7.10 22.72
CA ARG A 261 32.41 -6.69 23.25
C ARG A 261 33.17 -5.91 22.19
N ARG A 262 33.98 -4.92 22.59
CA ARG A 262 34.76 -4.07 21.65
C ARG A 262 35.64 -4.83 20.65
N GLY A 263 36.07 -6.05 20.96
CA GLY A 263 36.88 -6.88 20.07
C GLY A 263 36.08 -7.83 19.18
N GLU A 264 34.76 -7.93 19.38
CA GLU A 264 33.87 -8.78 18.58
C GLU A 264 33.44 -8.01 17.32
N PRO A 265 33.53 -8.64 16.12
CA PRO A 265 32.95 -8.05 14.92
C PRO A 265 31.43 -8.01 15.06
N LEU A 266 30.81 -6.91 14.63
CA LEU A 266 29.36 -6.76 14.53
C LEU A 266 28.88 -7.35 13.21
N ASP A 267 27.97 -8.33 13.26
CA ASP A 267 27.34 -8.92 12.08
C ASP A 267 26.01 -8.22 11.77
N ILE A 268 25.94 -7.47 10.66
CA ILE A 268 24.74 -6.74 10.23
C ILE A 268 24.05 -7.47 9.08
N ALA A 269 22.77 -7.78 9.23
CA ALA A 269 21.90 -8.17 8.12
C ALA A 269 21.13 -6.97 7.56
N LEU A 270 21.45 -6.56 6.34
CA LEU A 270 20.83 -5.42 5.65
C LEU A 270 19.82 -5.91 4.61
N LEU A 271 18.53 -5.73 4.90
CA LEU A 271 17.39 -6.20 4.10
C LEU A 271 16.81 -5.06 3.28
N LEU A 272 17.17 -5.00 2.00
CA LEU A 272 16.72 -3.96 1.07
C LEU A 272 15.97 -4.57 -0.13
N PRO A 273 14.94 -3.94 -0.69
CA PRO A 273 14.29 -4.41 -1.91
C PRO A 273 15.03 -3.90 -3.14
N LEU A 274 16.22 -4.45 -3.40
CA LEU A 274 17.13 -4.00 -4.45
C LEU A 274 16.51 -4.17 -5.85
N GLU A 275 15.75 -5.25 -6.06
CA GLU A 275 15.07 -5.52 -7.32
C GLU A 275 13.57 -5.74 -7.11
N VAL A 276 12.72 -4.97 -7.80
CA VAL A 276 11.25 -5.14 -7.71
C VAL A 276 10.70 -5.32 -9.12
N GLY A 277 10.08 -6.47 -9.38
CA GLY A 277 9.48 -6.77 -10.69
C GLY A 277 10.51 -6.84 -11.84
N GLY A 278 11.74 -7.28 -11.58
CA GLY A 278 12.79 -7.40 -12.60
C GLY A 278 13.61 -6.13 -12.83
N ALA A 279 13.35 -5.04 -12.09
CA ALA A 279 14.05 -3.78 -12.23
C ALA A 279 14.77 -3.39 -10.93
N ALA A 280 16.04 -3.00 -11.06
CA ALA A 280 16.81 -2.46 -9.96
C ALA A 280 16.20 -1.13 -9.48
N ASN A 281 16.17 -0.94 -8.17
CA ASN A 281 15.66 0.27 -7.56
C ASN A 281 16.83 1.16 -7.09
N PRO A 282 17.10 2.29 -7.77
CA PRO A 282 18.27 3.13 -7.49
C PRO A 282 18.25 3.70 -6.07
N ASN A 283 17.08 3.97 -5.48
CA ASN A 283 16.98 4.54 -4.14
C ASN A 283 17.55 3.60 -3.07
N TYR A 284 17.38 2.29 -3.22
CA TYR A 284 17.95 1.31 -2.26
C TYR A 284 19.42 1.05 -2.49
N LEU A 285 19.86 1.16 -3.74
CA LEU A 285 21.30 1.14 -4.03
C LEU A 285 21.99 2.35 -3.40
N GLU A 286 21.41 3.55 -3.52
CA GLU A 286 21.92 4.76 -2.89
C GLU A 286 21.90 4.67 -1.35
N PHE A 287 20.84 4.09 -0.77
CA PHE A 287 20.81 3.79 0.66
C PHE A 287 21.98 2.88 1.06
N TYR A 288 22.21 1.78 0.32
CA TYR A 288 23.32 0.88 0.59
C TYR A 288 24.68 1.56 0.46
N GLN A 289 24.88 2.38 -0.58
CA GLN A 289 26.10 3.17 -0.79
C GLN A 289 26.36 4.12 0.39
N GLY A 290 25.33 4.80 0.87
CA GLY A 290 25.40 5.63 2.06
C GLY A 290 25.72 4.84 3.33
N PHE A 291 25.08 3.69 3.50
CA PHE A 291 25.32 2.77 4.62
C PHE A 291 26.77 2.31 4.68
N LEU A 292 27.37 1.96 3.53
CA LEU A 292 28.79 1.59 3.44
C LEU A 292 29.74 2.72 3.90
N LEU A 293 29.47 3.97 3.53
CA LEU A 293 30.27 5.11 4.01
C LEU A 293 30.05 5.38 5.51
N GLY A 294 28.85 5.12 6.01
CA GLY A 294 28.56 5.13 7.43
C GLY A 294 29.40 4.07 8.16
N LEU A 295 29.45 2.85 7.64
CA LEU A 295 30.28 1.77 8.18
C LEU A 295 31.79 2.07 8.09
N ASP A 296 32.26 2.75 7.05
CA ASP A 296 33.65 3.23 7.02
C ASP A 296 33.94 4.20 8.18
N SER A 297 32.97 5.06 8.50
CA SER A 297 33.08 5.98 9.63
C SER A 297 33.04 5.22 10.97
N VAL A 298 32.17 4.22 11.11
CA VAL A 298 32.13 3.29 12.26
C VAL A 298 33.46 2.56 12.43
N LYS A 299 34.08 2.10 11.34
CA LYS A 299 35.39 1.46 11.35
C LYS A 299 36.49 2.40 11.84
N ARG A 300 36.44 3.68 11.45
CA ARG A 300 37.37 4.71 11.96
C ARG A 300 37.18 5.01 13.45
N LEU A 301 36.03 4.69 14.04
CA LEU A 301 35.80 4.73 15.49
C LEU A 301 36.35 3.49 16.23
N GLY A 302 36.89 2.50 15.50
CA GLY A 302 37.54 1.32 16.06
C GLY A 302 36.65 0.07 16.13
N TYR A 303 35.45 0.09 15.53
CA TYR A 303 34.55 -1.05 15.49
C TYR A 303 34.78 -1.90 14.23
N SER A 304 34.72 -3.22 14.37
CA SER A 304 34.80 -4.15 13.23
C SER A 304 33.39 -4.57 12.84
N VAL A 305 33.06 -4.52 11.55
CA VAL A 305 31.70 -4.78 11.08
C VAL A 305 31.74 -5.69 9.86
N ASN A 306 30.90 -6.71 9.84
CA ASN A 306 30.54 -7.49 8.68
C ASN A 306 29.12 -7.10 8.25
N VAL A 307 28.87 -7.01 6.94
CA VAL A 307 27.55 -6.66 6.41
C VAL A 307 27.11 -7.69 5.37
N GLY A 308 26.00 -8.37 5.65
CA GLY A 308 25.28 -9.21 4.70
C GLY A 308 24.17 -8.42 4.04
N LEU A 309 24.22 -8.25 2.72
CA LEU A 309 23.17 -7.57 1.95
C LEU A 309 22.19 -8.59 1.37
N TYR A 310 20.92 -8.46 1.75
CA TYR A 310 19.84 -9.35 1.35
C TYR A 310 18.81 -8.59 0.52
N ASP A 311 18.62 -9.02 -0.73
CA ASP A 311 17.55 -8.49 -1.56
C ASP A 311 16.21 -9.13 -1.19
N THR A 312 15.30 -8.33 -0.67
CA THR A 312 13.96 -8.77 -0.24
C THR A 312 12.96 -8.84 -1.39
N GLY A 313 13.21 -8.13 -2.50
CA GLY A 313 12.30 -7.99 -3.63
C GLY A 313 10.84 -7.63 -3.31
N ARG A 314 10.57 -7.03 -2.14
CA ARG A 314 9.23 -6.84 -1.56
C ARG A 314 8.39 -8.13 -1.50
N SER A 315 9.04 -9.29 -1.38
CA SER A 315 8.39 -10.59 -1.32
C SER A 315 8.42 -11.15 0.11
N PRO A 316 7.26 -11.37 0.74
CA PRO A 316 7.18 -12.09 2.02
C PRO A 316 7.82 -13.49 1.96
N GLU A 317 7.71 -14.18 0.83
CA GLU A 317 8.29 -15.50 0.60
C GLU A 317 9.81 -15.44 0.66
N ARG A 318 10.41 -14.46 -0.03
CA ARG A 318 11.85 -14.25 -0.03
C ARG A 318 12.35 -13.85 1.35
N ILE A 319 11.62 -13.02 2.08
CA ILE A 319 11.96 -12.68 3.48
C ILE A 319 11.94 -13.94 4.37
N ARG A 320 10.95 -14.83 4.21
CA ARG A 320 10.93 -16.11 4.94
C ARG A 320 12.14 -16.99 4.63
N GLN A 321 12.61 -16.99 3.38
CA GLN A 321 13.83 -17.71 2.99
C GLN A 321 15.07 -17.08 3.62
N ILE A 322 15.18 -15.75 3.62
CA ILE A 322 16.28 -15.02 4.26
C ILE A 322 16.32 -15.33 5.77
N VAL A 323 15.19 -15.28 6.46
CA VAL A 323 15.12 -15.58 7.91
C VAL A 323 15.46 -17.04 8.25
N ALA A 324 15.32 -17.94 7.28
CA ALA A 324 15.70 -19.35 7.42
C ALA A 324 17.20 -19.59 7.15
N ASP A 325 17.90 -18.65 6.50
CA ASP A 325 19.31 -18.77 6.17
C ASP A 325 20.20 -18.75 7.42
N GLU A 326 21.20 -19.64 7.47
CA GLU A 326 22.09 -19.76 8.63
C GLU A 326 22.99 -18.53 8.81
N THR A 327 23.36 -17.85 7.71
CA THR A 327 24.18 -16.64 7.74
C THR A 327 23.38 -15.47 8.30
N PHE A 328 22.12 -15.31 7.87
CA PHE A 328 21.23 -14.29 8.41
C PHE A 328 21.03 -14.46 9.91
N ARG A 329 20.89 -15.71 10.37
CA ARG A 329 20.67 -16.03 11.79
C ARG A 329 21.85 -15.73 12.71
N GLN A 330 23.02 -15.40 12.16
CA GLN A 330 24.20 -14.95 12.91
C GLN A 330 24.23 -13.44 13.14
N ALA A 331 23.30 -12.68 12.55
CA ALA A 331 23.29 -11.22 12.70
C ALA A 331 23.09 -10.80 14.15
N ASP A 332 23.82 -9.77 14.58
CA ASP A 332 23.60 -9.07 15.86
C ASP A 332 22.71 -7.84 15.68
N LEU A 333 22.59 -7.33 14.45
CA LEU A 333 21.74 -6.20 14.09
C LEU A 333 21.06 -6.46 12.75
N VAL A 334 19.74 -6.27 12.69
CA VAL A 334 19.01 -6.31 11.42
C VAL A 334 18.61 -4.90 11.02
N VAL A 335 18.96 -4.47 9.82
CA VAL A 335 18.52 -3.21 9.23
C VAL A 335 17.58 -3.52 8.07
N GLY A 336 16.30 -3.22 8.25
CA GLY A 336 15.21 -3.64 7.38
C GLY A 336 14.43 -4.83 7.95
N PRO A 337 13.45 -5.36 7.19
CA PRO A 337 13.04 -4.95 5.86
C PRO A 337 12.48 -3.52 5.83
N VAL A 338 12.61 -2.88 4.68
CA VAL A 338 12.17 -1.49 4.46
C VAL A 338 10.65 -1.31 4.63
N TYR A 339 9.87 -2.36 4.38
CA TYR A 339 8.42 -2.33 4.40
C TYR A 339 7.87 -3.18 5.54
N GLU A 340 6.71 -2.77 6.06
CA GLU A 340 5.97 -3.54 7.06
C GLU A 340 5.53 -4.92 6.54
N THR A 341 5.26 -5.03 5.24
CA THR A 341 4.90 -6.31 4.62
C THR A 341 6.08 -7.27 4.68
N GLY A 342 5.93 -8.35 5.46
CA GLY A 342 6.97 -9.35 5.69
C GLY A 342 7.92 -9.02 6.84
N LEU A 343 7.63 -8.00 7.65
CA LEU A 343 8.42 -7.64 8.83
C LEU A 343 8.26 -8.65 9.97
N GLN A 344 7.05 -9.20 10.17
CA GLN A 344 6.74 -10.08 11.30
C GLN A 344 7.65 -11.32 11.46
N PRO A 345 8.04 -12.07 10.40
CA PRO A 345 9.02 -13.15 10.52
C PRO A 345 10.39 -12.70 11.05
N VAL A 346 10.82 -11.48 10.69
CA VAL A 346 12.08 -10.90 11.14
C VAL A 346 11.98 -10.51 12.61
N LEU A 347 10.90 -9.84 13.00
CA LEU A 347 10.65 -9.46 14.40
C LEU A 347 10.63 -10.69 15.32
N ARG A 348 9.95 -11.77 14.92
CA ARG A 348 9.89 -12.98 15.75
C ARG A 348 11.26 -13.60 15.99
N PHE A 349 12.08 -13.69 14.94
CA PHE A 349 13.46 -14.15 15.06
C PHE A 349 14.28 -13.25 15.98
N ALA A 350 14.13 -11.93 15.80
CA ALA A 350 14.84 -10.93 16.56
C ALA A 350 14.45 -10.91 18.05
N GLU A 351 13.16 -11.05 18.37
CA GLU A 351 12.65 -11.20 19.74
C GLU A 351 13.21 -12.45 20.42
N GLU A 352 13.26 -13.58 19.72
CA GLU A 352 13.83 -14.83 20.26
C GLU A 352 15.32 -14.70 20.62
N LYS A 353 16.05 -13.84 19.88
CA LYS A 353 17.50 -13.70 20.00
C LYS A 353 17.95 -12.43 20.72
N GLY A 354 17.04 -11.51 21.05
CA GLY A 354 17.38 -10.19 21.59
C GLY A 354 18.18 -9.33 20.62
N ILE A 355 17.81 -9.35 19.33
CA ILE A 355 18.50 -8.62 18.25
C ILE A 355 17.68 -7.37 17.89
N PRO A 356 18.28 -6.16 17.84
CA PRO A 356 17.59 -4.98 17.35
C PRO A 356 17.25 -5.08 15.85
N VAL A 357 16.06 -4.62 15.48
CA VAL A 357 15.57 -4.49 14.11
C VAL A 357 15.30 -3.03 13.81
N VAL A 358 16.00 -2.47 12.82
CA VAL A 358 15.86 -1.07 12.42
C VAL A 358 14.99 -0.98 11.17
N SER A 359 13.84 -0.31 11.24
CA SER A 359 13.12 0.15 10.04
C SER A 359 13.71 1.48 9.57
N PRO A 360 14.42 1.52 8.43
CA PRO A 360 15.21 2.69 8.07
C PRO A 360 14.43 3.78 7.35
N LEU A 361 13.23 3.48 6.85
CA LEU A 361 12.53 4.35 5.89
C LEU A 361 11.02 4.45 6.11
N ALA A 362 10.32 3.32 6.32
CA ALA A 362 8.88 3.33 6.48
C ALA A 362 8.48 3.48 7.95
N HIS A 363 7.44 4.27 8.19
CA HIS A 363 6.71 4.22 9.46
C HIS A 363 5.89 2.92 9.51
N ILE A 364 6.02 2.19 10.61
CA ILE A 364 5.40 0.90 10.86
C ILE A 364 4.23 1.10 11.81
N GLU A 365 3.02 0.92 11.29
CA GLU A 365 1.78 1.25 12.00
C GLU A 365 1.21 0.07 12.79
N ARG A 366 1.27 -1.13 12.23
CA ARG A 366 0.55 -2.33 12.71
C ARG A 366 1.42 -3.18 13.62
N GLU A 367 2.70 -3.34 13.30
CA GLU A 367 3.59 -4.17 14.11
C GLU A 367 4.03 -3.45 15.40
N ASN A 368 4.07 -4.18 16.52
CA ASN A 368 4.47 -3.65 17.81
C ASN A 368 5.40 -4.63 18.54
N SER A 369 6.67 -4.25 18.70
CA SER A 369 7.73 -5.07 19.27
C SER A 369 8.81 -4.21 19.91
N ASP A 370 9.33 -4.64 21.06
CA ASP A 370 10.43 -3.95 21.76
C ASP A 370 11.72 -4.01 20.95
N VAL A 371 11.90 -4.99 20.05
CA VAL A 371 13.13 -5.02 19.21
C VAL A 371 13.11 -4.04 18.04
N LEU A 372 11.98 -3.37 17.77
CA LEU A 372 11.81 -2.54 16.58
C LEU A 372 12.14 -1.07 16.82
N PHE A 373 13.21 -0.61 16.16
CA PHE A 373 13.62 0.79 16.10
C PHE A 373 13.23 1.42 14.76
N GLN A 374 12.54 2.55 14.77
CA GLN A 374 12.04 3.20 13.56
C GLN A 374 12.68 4.58 13.36
N LEU A 375 13.40 4.75 12.26
CA LEU A 375 13.97 6.04 11.88
C LEU A 375 12.90 7.02 11.34
N ALA A 376 11.85 6.48 10.74
CA ALA A 376 10.70 7.27 10.29
C ALA A 376 9.93 7.82 11.50
N PRO A 377 9.69 9.13 11.57
CA PRO A 377 9.04 9.70 12.73
C PRO A 377 7.53 9.43 12.75
N ASP A 378 6.94 9.46 13.95
CA ASP A 378 5.51 9.23 14.14
C ASP A 378 4.68 10.32 13.44
N PRO A 379 3.84 9.98 12.44
CA PRO A 379 2.99 10.93 11.74
C PRO A 379 2.04 11.72 12.64
N ALA A 380 1.66 11.19 13.81
CA ALA A 380 0.78 11.88 14.77
C ALA A 380 1.38 13.22 15.25
N HIS A 381 2.71 13.31 15.31
CA HIS A 381 3.44 14.49 15.80
C HIS A 381 4.02 15.36 14.67
N LYS A 382 3.58 15.12 13.41
CA LYS A 382 4.13 15.77 12.21
C LYS A 382 4.11 17.29 12.28
N TYR A 383 3.04 17.88 12.83
CA TYR A 383 2.82 19.32 12.81
C TYR A 383 3.01 20.02 14.16
N ASP A 384 3.46 19.30 15.19
CA ASP A 384 3.64 19.85 16.53
C ASP A 384 4.58 21.06 16.53
N LYS A 385 5.66 21.01 15.75
CA LYS A 385 6.66 22.09 15.66
C LYS A 385 6.20 23.33 14.88
N VAL A 386 5.07 23.26 14.17
CA VAL A 386 4.47 24.40 13.46
C VAL A 386 3.13 24.81 14.07
N ALA A 387 2.72 24.20 15.18
CA ALA A 387 1.46 24.52 15.86
C ALA A 387 1.45 25.95 16.43
N ASP A 388 2.64 26.51 16.73
CA ASP A 388 2.86 27.91 17.12
C ASP A 388 2.54 28.88 15.98
N LEU A 389 2.78 28.49 14.73
CA LEU A 389 2.50 29.34 13.57
C LEU A 389 1.03 29.64 13.44
N VAL A 390 0.15 28.72 13.83
CA VAL A 390 -1.31 28.86 13.74
C VAL A 390 -1.97 29.15 15.10
N GLY A 391 -1.19 29.61 16.09
CA GLY A 391 -1.66 29.90 17.46
C GLY A 391 -2.53 31.16 17.59
N PRO A 392 -2.96 31.51 18.82
CA PRO A 392 -3.77 32.71 19.07
C PRO A 392 -3.10 34.00 18.57
N GLY A 393 -3.89 34.91 18.00
CA GLY A 393 -3.40 36.19 17.45
C GLY A 393 -2.85 36.11 16.03
N LYS A 394 -2.88 34.93 15.41
CA LYS A 394 -2.51 34.71 14.00
C LYS A 394 -3.75 34.75 13.11
N ARG A 395 -3.63 35.38 11.94
CA ARG A 395 -4.66 35.36 10.89
C ARG A 395 -4.29 34.29 9.87
N VAL A 396 -4.98 33.15 9.92
CA VAL A 396 -4.68 32.02 9.04
C VAL A 396 -5.54 32.09 7.78
N THR A 397 -4.91 31.96 6.61
CA THR A 397 -5.58 31.88 5.31
C THR A 397 -5.11 30.64 4.56
N LEU A 398 -6.06 29.75 4.23
CA LEU A 398 -5.86 28.60 3.36
C LEU A 398 -5.95 29.05 1.88
N ILE A 399 -4.85 28.97 1.15
CA ILE A 399 -4.81 29.29 -0.28
C ILE A 399 -4.98 27.99 -1.07
N ALA A 400 -6.16 27.81 -1.66
CA ALA A 400 -6.49 26.70 -2.54
C ALA A 400 -6.36 27.10 -4.02
N THR A 401 -6.17 26.10 -4.87
CA THR A 401 -6.06 26.27 -6.33
C THR A 401 -7.00 25.29 -7.06
N ALA A 402 -6.86 25.15 -8.37
CA ALA A 402 -7.64 24.16 -9.12
C ALA A 402 -7.24 22.71 -8.74
N SER A 403 -5.96 22.48 -8.42
CA SER A 403 -5.45 21.21 -7.89
C SER A 403 -5.13 21.36 -6.39
N THR A 404 -6.09 20.98 -5.55
CA THR A 404 -5.88 20.99 -4.09
C THR A 404 -5.39 19.63 -3.62
N ASP A 405 -4.29 19.61 -2.88
CA ASP A 405 -3.79 18.46 -2.13
C ASP A 405 -4.76 18.14 -0.99
N ARG A 406 -5.68 17.21 -1.23
CA ARG A 406 -6.72 16.81 -0.26
C ARG A 406 -6.13 16.15 0.99
N GLU A 407 -4.96 15.51 0.88
CA GLU A 407 -4.28 14.89 2.03
C GLU A 407 -3.73 15.98 2.95
N PHE A 408 -2.96 16.90 2.38
CA PHE A 408 -2.41 18.03 3.13
C PHE A 408 -3.51 18.95 3.67
N GLU A 409 -4.57 19.21 2.90
CA GLU A 409 -5.72 19.97 3.38
C GLU A 409 -6.35 19.35 4.62
N ARG A 410 -6.59 18.03 4.62
CA ARG A 410 -7.15 17.33 5.78
C ARG A 410 -6.24 17.41 7.00
N GLU A 411 -4.93 17.28 6.81
CA GLU A 411 -3.94 17.45 7.89
C GLU A 411 -3.93 18.88 8.46
N MET A 412 -4.00 19.90 7.60
CA MET A 412 -4.04 21.30 8.02
C MET A 412 -5.35 21.67 8.72
N LEU A 413 -6.48 21.10 8.28
CA LEU A 413 -7.77 21.27 8.95
C LEU A 413 -7.76 20.65 10.36
N ALA A 414 -7.12 19.50 10.55
CA ALA A 414 -6.93 18.90 11.87
C ALA A 414 -6.05 19.79 12.77
N LEU A 415 -4.95 20.36 12.23
CA LEU A 415 -4.11 21.31 12.96
C LEU A 415 -4.86 22.60 13.36
N LEU A 416 -5.86 23.00 12.57
CA LEU A 416 -6.70 24.17 12.78
C LEU A 416 -8.00 23.88 13.56
N GLU A 417 -8.17 22.67 14.09
CA GLU A 417 -9.39 22.31 14.82
C GLU A 417 -9.66 23.31 15.97
N GLY A 418 -10.89 23.85 16.01
CA GLY A 418 -11.28 24.88 16.98
C GLY A 418 -10.73 26.29 16.70
N ARG A 419 -10.04 26.52 15.59
CA ARG A 419 -9.43 27.82 15.23
C ARG A 419 -10.14 28.45 14.02
N GLN A 420 -10.15 29.79 13.99
CA GLN A 420 -10.69 30.55 12.86
C GLN A 420 -9.67 30.62 11.74
N TYR A 421 -10.12 30.41 10.51
CA TYR A 421 -9.30 30.57 9.30
C TYR A 421 -10.15 31.09 8.15
N GLU A 422 -9.50 31.72 7.18
CA GLU A 422 -10.08 32.17 5.93
C GLU A 422 -9.69 31.21 4.80
N ARG A 423 -10.51 31.13 3.75
CA ARG A 423 -10.16 30.38 2.54
C ARG A 423 -10.12 31.32 1.35
N TYR A 424 -9.02 31.26 0.59
CA TYR A 424 -8.83 32.03 -0.63
C TYR A 424 -8.58 31.07 -1.80
N VAL A 425 -9.27 31.30 -2.93
CA VAL A 425 -9.08 30.50 -4.15
C VAL A 425 -8.24 31.30 -5.13
N PHE A 426 -6.97 30.92 -5.26
CA PHE A 426 -6.04 31.54 -6.20
C PHE A 426 -6.36 31.10 -7.63
N ARG A 427 -6.48 32.07 -8.56
CA ARG A 427 -6.67 31.79 -9.98
C ARG A 427 -5.73 32.64 -10.80
N ASN A 428 -5.09 32.03 -11.80
CA ASN A 428 -4.17 32.72 -12.70
C ASN A 428 -4.94 33.77 -13.56
N ALA A 429 -4.33 34.95 -13.72
CA ALA A 429 -4.84 36.06 -14.51
C ALA A 429 -5.26 35.70 -15.96
N ARG A 430 -4.68 34.66 -16.58
CA ARG A 430 -5.11 34.18 -17.91
C ARG A 430 -6.54 33.64 -17.95
N SER A 431 -7.12 33.27 -16.80
CA SER A 431 -8.51 32.80 -16.68
C SER A 431 -9.48 33.86 -16.14
N ALA A 432 -9.00 35.06 -15.79
CA ALA A 432 -9.82 36.13 -15.23
C ALA A 432 -10.32 37.08 -16.34
N SER A 433 -11.18 36.58 -17.22
CA SER A 433 -11.97 37.42 -18.12
C SER A 433 -13.16 38.03 -17.36
N GLY A 434 -12.91 39.02 -16.51
CA GLY A 434 -13.95 39.66 -15.71
C GLY A 434 -13.51 41.04 -15.23
N SER A 435 -14.13 42.06 -15.81
CA SER A 435 -13.92 43.48 -15.51
C SER A 435 -14.27 43.82 -14.05
N GLY A 436 -13.40 44.59 -13.38
CA GLY A 436 -13.82 45.50 -12.30
C GLY A 436 -13.51 45.14 -10.84
N GLY A 437 -12.88 44.00 -10.54
CA GLY A 437 -12.46 43.64 -9.17
C GLY A 437 -11.01 43.16 -9.12
N ASN A 438 -10.34 43.28 -7.97
CA ASN A 438 -8.97 42.80 -7.77
C ASN A 438 -8.82 41.39 -8.35
N SER A 439 -7.79 41.19 -9.17
CA SER A 439 -7.58 39.91 -9.85
C SER A 439 -7.44 38.79 -8.80
N PRO A 440 -8.01 37.60 -9.00
CA PRO A 440 -7.77 36.45 -8.11
C PRO A 440 -6.31 35.95 -8.08
N SER A 441 -5.42 36.60 -8.84
CA SER A 441 -3.96 36.44 -8.76
C SER A 441 -3.27 37.55 -7.95
N ASP A 442 -3.99 38.60 -7.56
CA ASP A 442 -3.49 39.67 -6.69
C ASP A 442 -3.76 39.34 -5.23
N LEU A 443 -2.67 39.08 -4.51
CA LEU A 443 -2.68 38.73 -3.08
C LEU A 443 -2.45 39.94 -2.18
N THR A 444 -2.26 41.15 -2.74
CA THR A 444 -2.08 42.39 -1.97
C THR A 444 -3.15 42.63 -0.91
N PRO A 445 -4.46 42.36 -1.16
CA PRO A 445 -5.50 42.56 -0.15
C PRO A 445 -5.35 41.68 1.08
N LEU A 446 -4.73 40.49 0.95
CA LEU A 446 -4.47 39.60 2.09
C LEU A 446 -3.34 40.12 2.99
N LEU A 447 -2.47 40.98 2.46
CA LEU A 447 -1.33 41.57 3.17
C LEU A 447 -1.59 43.02 3.62
N GLU A 448 -2.65 43.68 3.14
CA GLU A 448 -2.99 45.07 3.48
C GLU A 448 -3.70 45.16 4.85
N ASN A 449 -3.04 44.68 5.89
CA ASN A 449 -3.49 44.74 7.27
C ASN A 449 -2.28 44.82 8.23
N LYS A 450 -2.53 44.83 9.54
CA LYS A 450 -1.48 44.82 10.58
C LYS A 450 -1.41 43.49 11.33
N ASP A 451 -2.16 42.50 10.86
CA ASP A 451 -2.27 41.18 11.48
C ASP A 451 -0.97 40.39 11.24
N ASP A 452 -0.78 39.34 12.02
CA ASP A 452 0.29 38.38 11.83
C ASP A 452 -0.26 37.22 10.97
N ASN A 453 -0.02 37.31 9.66
CA ASN A 453 -0.68 36.46 8.66
C ASN A 453 0.03 35.12 8.48
N VAL A 454 -0.72 34.06 8.27
CA VAL A 454 -0.18 32.72 8.01
C VAL A 454 -0.87 32.18 6.79
N PHE A 455 -0.12 32.02 5.71
CA PHE A 455 -0.65 31.46 4.46
C PHE A 455 -0.30 29.99 4.38
N ILE A 456 -1.31 29.14 4.28
CA ILE A 456 -1.14 27.70 4.08
C ILE A 456 -1.51 27.40 2.64
N ILE A 457 -0.54 27.00 1.83
CA ILE A 457 -0.74 26.77 0.39
C ILE A 457 -1.11 25.29 0.18
N LEU A 458 -2.35 25.05 -0.24
CA LEU A 458 -2.91 23.71 -0.35
C LEU A 458 -2.69 23.05 -1.71
N SER A 459 -1.81 23.58 -2.56
CA SER A 459 -1.54 23.02 -3.90
C SER A 459 -0.40 22.00 -3.89
N ASP A 460 -0.59 20.90 -4.61
CA ASP A 460 0.46 19.94 -4.96
C ASP A 460 1.10 20.22 -6.34
N ASP A 461 0.57 21.17 -7.10
CA ASP A 461 1.13 21.57 -8.39
C ASP A 461 2.30 22.55 -8.20
N GLU A 462 3.51 22.12 -8.57
CA GLU A 462 4.74 22.89 -8.41
C GLU A 462 4.66 24.28 -9.09
N VAL A 463 4.00 24.37 -10.23
CA VAL A 463 3.87 25.62 -11.00
C VAL A 463 2.89 26.58 -10.33
N GLU A 464 1.80 26.08 -9.76
CA GLU A 464 0.86 26.88 -8.98
C GLU A 464 1.49 27.38 -7.69
N VAL A 465 2.24 26.53 -6.98
CA VAL A 465 2.98 26.94 -5.78
C VAL A 465 3.95 28.09 -6.08
N ASP A 466 4.77 27.94 -7.13
CA ASP A 466 5.72 29.00 -7.55
C ASP A 466 5.00 30.33 -7.84
N ARG A 467 3.86 30.27 -8.54
CA ARG A 467 3.06 31.47 -8.85
C ARG A 467 2.49 32.15 -7.61
N ILE A 468 2.03 31.38 -6.62
CA ILE A 468 1.49 31.95 -5.37
C ILE A 468 2.61 32.63 -4.59
N LEU A 469 3.76 31.97 -4.46
CA LEU A 469 4.94 32.56 -3.80
C LEU A 469 5.37 33.86 -4.50
N ALA A 470 5.51 33.84 -5.84
CA ALA A 470 5.82 35.03 -6.61
C ALA A 470 4.79 36.17 -6.42
N ALA A 471 3.50 35.84 -6.32
CA ALA A 471 2.44 36.81 -6.06
C ALA A 471 2.52 37.42 -4.64
N LEU A 472 2.81 36.61 -3.62
CA LEU A 472 3.03 37.08 -2.24
C LEU A 472 4.26 37.98 -2.15
N ALA A 473 5.38 37.56 -2.73
CA ALA A 473 6.62 38.34 -2.75
C ALA A 473 6.45 39.68 -3.49
N SER A 474 5.70 39.69 -4.58
CA SER A 474 5.33 40.90 -5.32
C SER A 474 4.47 41.83 -4.47
N ALA A 475 3.47 41.29 -3.78
CA ALA A 475 2.60 42.05 -2.90
C ALA A 475 3.34 42.66 -1.68
N ASP A 476 4.24 41.92 -1.02
CA ASP A 476 5.13 42.44 0.04
C ASP A 476 5.98 43.61 -0.49
N THR A 477 6.59 43.42 -1.66
CA THR A 477 7.43 44.45 -2.32
C THR A 477 6.62 45.70 -2.69
N ASN A 478 5.40 45.53 -3.21
CA ASN A 478 4.54 46.65 -3.61
C ASN A 478 4.08 47.47 -2.40
N LEU A 479 3.71 46.82 -1.29
CA LEU A 479 3.27 47.52 -0.08
C LEU A 479 4.43 48.28 0.57
N THR A 480 5.59 47.63 0.72
CA THR A 480 6.79 48.25 1.31
C THR A 480 7.33 49.40 0.47
N SER A 481 7.36 49.27 -0.86
CA SER A 481 7.83 50.33 -1.76
C SER A 481 6.92 51.56 -1.75
N ARG A 482 5.65 51.42 -1.36
CA ARG A 482 4.70 52.54 -1.16
C ARG A 482 4.81 53.20 0.22
N GLY A 483 5.84 52.84 1.01
CA GLY A 483 6.05 53.38 2.35
C GLY A 483 5.04 52.86 3.39
N ARG A 484 4.30 51.79 3.09
CA ARG A 484 3.42 51.13 4.06
C ARG A 484 4.26 50.31 5.04
N THR A 485 3.69 50.04 6.21
CA THR A 485 4.26 49.07 7.16
C THR A 485 4.47 47.74 6.47
N ALA A 486 5.66 47.16 6.62
CA ALA A 486 5.97 45.86 6.03
C ALA A 486 5.00 44.79 6.56
N PRO A 487 4.33 44.03 5.68
CA PRO A 487 3.47 42.93 6.07
C PRO A 487 4.19 41.92 6.95
N ARG A 488 3.49 41.47 8.00
CA ARG A 488 3.90 40.36 8.85
C ARG A 488 3.21 39.12 8.34
N PHE A 489 3.98 38.20 7.76
CA PHE A 489 3.43 36.93 7.32
C PHE A 489 4.45 35.79 7.37
N THR A 490 3.95 34.57 7.29
CA THR A 490 4.72 33.32 7.13
C THR A 490 3.95 32.41 6.18
N VAL A 491 4.66 31.67 5.34
CA VAL A 491 4.03 30.67 4.46
C VAL A 491 4.34 29.28 4.99
N LEU A 492 3.30 28.50 5.30
CA LEU A 492 3.42 27.09 5.66
C LEU A 492 3.24 26.24 4.40
N GLY A 493 4.33 25.58 3.99
CA GLY A 493 4.38 24.71 2.82
C GLY A 493 4.26 23.23 3.14
N ASN A 494 3.94 22.44 2.13
CA ASN A 494 3.91 20.98 2.22
C ASN A 494 5.33 20.39 2.25
N VAL A 495 5.51 19.27 2.96
CA VAL A 495 6.77 18.51 3.05
C VAL A 495 7.36 18.13 1.68
N ARG A 496 6.52 18.05 0.64
CA ARG A 496 6.93 17.74 -0.75
C ARG A 496 7.74 18.86 -1.40
N TRP A 497 7.61 20.10 -0.96
CA TRP A 497 8.25 21.26 -1.60
C TRP A 497 9.77 21.20 -1.60
N ASN A 498 10.37 20.47 -0.66
CA ASN A 498 11.82 20.25 -0.64
C ASN A 498 12.32 19.44 -1.86
N ARG A 499 11.42 18.76 -2.59
CA ARG A 499 11.71 17.95 -3.80
C ARG A 499 11.39 18.67 -5.10
N TYR A 500 10.80 19.86 -5.03
CA TYR A 500 10.50 20.68 -6.20
C TYR A 500 11.79 21.26 -6.78
N ASN A 501 11.94 21.17 -8.09
CA ASN A 501 13.15 21.54 -8.83
C ASN A 501 13.02 22.92 -9.51
N ASN A 502 11.80 23.36 -9.77
CA ASN A 502 11.48 24.52 -10.59
C ASN A 502 11.09 25.75 -9.77
N ILE A 503 11.02 25.64 -8.44
CA ILE A 503 10.76 26.79 -7.56
C ILE A 503 12.06 27.54 -7.29
N ASP A 504 12.05 28.85 -7.53
CA ASP A 504 13.15 29.73 -7.13
C ASP A 504 13.23 29.78 -5.59
N ARG A 505 14.28 29.18 -5.01
CA ARG A 505 14.51 29.18 -3.56
C ARG A 505 14.65 30.59 -2.97
N THR A 506 14.92 31.61 -3.78
CA THR A 506 14.86 33.01 -3.33
C THR A 506 13.47 33.37 -2.81
N MET A 507 12.41 32.80 -3.40
CA MET A 507 11.04 33.01 -2.92
C MET A 507 10.82 32.44 -1.53
N PHE A 508 11.45 31.30 -1.18
CA PHE A 508 11.32 30.76 0.18
C PHE A 508 11.81 31.73 1.25
N PHE A 509 12.91 32.45 0.97
CA PHE A 509 13.41 33.49 1.88
C PHE A 509 12.52 34.74 1.89
N LYS A 510 12.04 35.18 0.71
CA LYS A 510 11.15 36.36 0.61
C LYS A 510 9.82 36.13 1.31
N ASP A 511 9.24 34.94 1.20
CA ASP A 511 7.94 34.59 1.75
C ASP A 511 8.01 33.95 3.13
N ARG A 512 9.23 33.85 3.70
CA ARG A 512 9.49 33.29 5.04
C ARG A 512 8.89 31.88 5.15
N VAL A 513 9.18 31.04 4.16
CA VAL A 513 8.59 29.70 4.05
C VAL A 513 9.06 28.83 5.21
N VAL A 514 8.09 28.17 5.83
CA VAL A 514 8.30 27.13 6.83
C VAL A 514 7.68 25.85 6.29
N PHE A 515 8.38 24.73 6.44
CA PHE A 515 7.80 23.41 6.21
C PHE A 515 8.41 22.38 7.14
N ILE A 516 7.70 21.28 7.29
CA ILE A 516 8.16 20.10 8.01
C ILE A 516 8.87 19.16 7.03
N SER A 517 9.94 18.51 7.48
CA SER A 517 10.64 17.49 6.71
C SER A 517 11.09 16.34 7.59
N THR A 518 11.18 15.15 7.01
CA THR A 518 11.92 14.01 7.62
C THR A 518 13.38 14.00 7.20
N TYR A 519 13.80 14.89 6.31
CA TYR A 519 15.16 14.96 5.76
C TYR A 519 15.57 16.42 5.47
N HIS A 520 16.68 16.88 6.05
CA HIS A 520 17.26 18.16 5.65
C HIS A 520 18.77 18.21 5.93
N ALA A 521 19.58 17.79 4.97
CA ALA A 521 21.04 17.92 5.11
C ALA A 521 21.45 19.39 4.98
N LYS A 522 21.98 19.97 6.07
CA LYS A 522 22.50 21.34 6.09
C LYS A 522 23.82 21.38 5.30
N ARG A 523 23.76 21.70 4.01
CA ARG A 523 24.89 21.51 3.06
C ARG A 523 26.18 22.29 3.36
N ASP A 524 26.07 23.39 4.09
CA ASP A 524 27.19 24.19 4.59
C ASP A 524 27.80 23.61 5.88
N ALA A 525 27.20 22.58 6.49
CA ALA A 525 27.79 21.88 7.61
C ALA A 525 28.99 21.03 7.15
N GLN A 526 30.11 21.15 7.87
CA GLN A 526 31.35 20.44 7.55
C GLN A 526 31.17 18.93 7.41
N ALA A 527 30.34 18.31 8.27
CA ALA A 527 30.07 16.87 8.21
C ALA A 527 29.35 16.48 6.91
N VAL A 528 28.39 17.28 6.45
CA VAL A 528 27.66 17.06 5.19
C VAL A 528 28.60 17.26 4.00
N THR A 529 29.39 18.34 3.98
CA THR A 529 30.37 18.57 2.90
C THR A 529 31.42 17.44 2.81
N ALA A 530 31.87 16.92 3.96
CA ALA A 530 32.81 15.81 4.02
C ALA A 530 32.19 14.52 3.47
N PHE A 531 30.93 14.21 3.85
CA PHE A 531 30.19 13.08 3.30
C PHE A 531 29.97 13.22 1.80
N ASP A 532 29.51 14.38 1.32
CA ASP A 532 29.27 14.63 -0.11
C ASP A 532 30.54 14.38 -0.92
N SER A 533 31.69 14.88 -0.43
CA SER A 533 32.99 14.69 -1.06
C SER A 533 33.43 13.22 -1.09
N ALA A 534 33.16 12.47 -0.01
CA ALA A 534 33.47 11.05 0.07
C ALA A 534 32.55 10.23 -0.87
N TYR A 535 31.27 10.57 -0.92
CA TYR A 535 30.28 9.92 -1.76
C TYR A 535 30.57 10.10 -3.25
N ILE A 536 30.86 11.34 -3.68
CA ILE A 536 31.25 11.62 -5.07
C ILE A 536 32.53 10.88 -5.43
N ARG A 537 33.51 10.82 -4.52
CA ARG A 537 34.77 10.11 -4.75
C ARG A 537 34.58 8.59 -4.90
N ALA A 538 33.70 8.02 -4.09
CA ALA A 538 33.45 6.57 -4.07
C ALA A 538 32.55 6.10 -5.23
N PHE A 539 31.53 6.87 -5.57
CA PHE A 539 30.44 6.42 -6.46
C PHE A 539 30.25 7.27 -7.73
N GLY A 540 30.93 8.42 -7.85
CA GLY A 540 30.88 9.28 -9.03
C GLY A 540 29.55 10.02 -9.23
N THR A 541 28.67 10.03 -8.23
CA THR A 541 27.35 10.67 -8.28
C THR A 541 27.14 11.59 -7.07
N LEU A 542 26.16 12.49 -7.17
CA LEU A 542 25.77 13.31 -6.03
C LEU A 542 24.96 12.47 -5.02
N PRO A 543 25.16 12.69 -3.71
CA PRO A 543 24.38 12.01 -2.70
C PRO A 543 22.90 12.42 -2.75
N THR A 544 22.05 11.47 -2.41
CA THR A 544 20.59 11.64 -2.31
C THR A 544 20.13 11.50 -0.87
N LEU A 545 18.84 11.76 -0.65
CA LEU A 545 18.20 11.59 0.65
C LEU A 545 18.32 10.16 1.19
N TYR A 546 18.33 9.16 0.30
CA TYR A 546 18.52 7.77 0.66
C TYR A 546 19.94 7.49 1.12
N SER A 547 20.94 8.06 0.43
CA SER A 547 22.34 7.89 0.83
C SER A 547 22.65 8.45 2.21
N TYR A 548 22.19 9.66 2.53
CA TYR A 548 22.37 10.19 3.87
C TYR A 548 21.59 9.37 4.92
N ARG A 549 20.40 8.85 4.60
CA ARG A 549 19.66 7.97 5.52
C ARG A 549 20.44 6.70 5.82
N GLY A 550 21.01 6.06 4.79
CA GLY A 550 21.86 4.89 4.96
C GLY A 550 23.07 5.19 5.86
N TYR A 551 23.73 6.32 5.65
CA TYR A 551 24.84 6.75 6.50
C TYR A 551 24.39 6.96 7.96
N ASP A 552 23.29 7.68 8.17
CA ASP A 552 22.72 7.93 9.50
C ASP A 552 22.35 6.61 10.19
N SER A 553 21.72 5.66 9.47
CA SER A 553 21.38 4.33 10.00
C SER A 553 22.62 3.59 10.51
N ALA A 554 23.70 3.57 9.72
CA ALA A 554 24.94 2.92 10.14
C ALA A 554 25.58 3.61 11.35
N LEU A 555 25.68 4.95 11.33
CA LEU A 555 26.32 5.71 12.42
C LEU A 555 25.55 5.68 13.74
N ILE A 556 24.23 5.60 13.70
CA ILE A 556 23.40 5.57 14.91
C ILE A 556 23.46 4.17 15.52
N PHE A 557 23.19 3.13 14.74
CA PHE A 557 22.92 1.81 15.30
C PHE A 557 24.16 0.95 15.48
N ALA A 558 25.15 0.99 14.58
CA ALA A 558 26.30 0.10 14.69
C ALA A 558 27.16 0.38 15.95
N PRO A 559 27.48 1.63 16.32
CA PRO A 559 28.17 1.90 17.58
C PRO A 559 27.34 1.54 18.82
N ALA A 560 26.01 1.71 18.75
CA ALA A 560 25.10 1.43 19.87
C ALA A 560 25.04 -0.07 20.22
N MET A 561 25.37 -0.97 19.29
CA MET A 561 25.48 -2.41 19.56
C MET A 561 26.60 -2.77 20.54
N TYR A 562 27.56 -1.88 20.76
CA TYR A 562 28.66 -2.09 21.73
C TYR A 562 28.36 -1.50 23.11
N GLY A 563 27.15 -1.00 23.32
CA GLY A 563 26.60 -0.51 24.57
C GLY A 563 25.21 -1.10 24.84
N GLU A 564 24.51 -0.54 25.83
CA GLU A 564 23.09 -0.84 26.05
C GLU A 564 22.27 0.03 25.08
N ILE A 565 21.82 -0.57 23.98
CA ILE A 565 21.22 0.18 22.86
C ILE A 565 20.02 1.05 23.28
N GLU A 566 19.19 0.59 24.21
CA GLU A 566 18.08 1.39 24.76
C GLU A 566 18.61 2.57 25.57
N TYR A 567 19.50 2.32 26.53
CA TYR A 567 20.11 3.39 27.35
C TYR A 567 20.83 4.43 26.51
N ASP A 568 21.50 3.99 25.44
CA ASP A 568 22.18 4.88 24.53
C ASP A 568 21.17 5.65 23.69
N LEU A 569 20.23 5.00 23.01
CA LEU A 569 19.39 5.68 22.03
C LEU A 569 18.20 6.45 22.62
N GLU A 570 17.59 5.96 23.70
CA GLU A 570 16.34 6.51 24.21
C GLU A 570 16.51 7.87 24.88
N GLY A 571 15.59 8.79 24.56
CA GLY A 571 15.54 10.13 25.14
C GLY A 571 16.66 11.08 24.70
N ARG A 572 17.73 10.57 24.07
CA ARG A 572 18.86 11.36 23.56
C ARG A 572 18.63 11.86 22.13
N SER A 573 19.34 12.91 21.76
CA SER A 573 19.31 13.49 20.42
C SER A 573 20.53 13.09 19.61
N TYR A 574 20.31 12.54 18.43
CA TYR A 574 21.35 12.09 17.50
C TYR A 574 21.26 12.90 16.21
N THR A 575 22.31 13.59 15.80
CA THR A 575 22.30 14.38 14.56
C THR A 575 23.53 14.05 13.72
N PRO A 576 23.50 12.98 12.91
CA PRO A 576 24.64 12.64 12.07
C PRO A 576 24.69 13.57 10.85
N LEU A 577 23.94 13.31 9.76
CA LEU A 577 23.98 14.17 8.56
C LEU A 577 22.67 14.87 8.22
N GLN A 578 21.53 14.19 8.30
CA GLN A 578 20.26 14.80 7.86
C GLN A 578 19.56 15.56 8.97
N THR A 579 18.97 14.83 9.90
CA THR A 579 18.04 15.37 10.88
C THR A 579 18.44 14.94 12.26
N THR A 580 17.92 15.63 13.27
CA THR A 580 17.95 15.11 14.63
C THR A 580 17.02 13.90 14.71
N TYR A 581 17.47 12.84 15.36
CA TYR A 581 16.70 11.67 15.73
C TYR A 581 16.58 11.64 17.24
N ARG A 582 15.39 11.33 17.73
CA ARG A 582 15.13 11.15 19.17
C ARG A 582 14.24 9.95 19.35
N PHE A 583 14.79 8.84 19.81
CA PHE A 583 14.02 7.61 20.00
C PHE A 583 13.31 7.63 21.35
N GLY A 584 12.12 7.02 21.37
CA GLY A 584 11.38 6.69 22.58
C GLY A 584 10.17 5.84 22.23
N GLN A 585 9.53 5.27 23.25
CA GLN A 585 8.34 4.45 23.09
C GLN A 585 7.07 5.32 23.20
N PRO A 586 6.25 5.41 22.14
CA PRO A 586 4.96 6.08 22.23
C PRO A 586 4.03 5.37 23.23
N ALA A 587 3.11 6.11 23.85
CA ALA A 587 2.17 5.55 24.81
C ALA A 587 1.36 4.39 24.19
N GLY A 588 1.34 3.23 24.86
CA GLY A 588 0.64 2.03 24.38
C GLY A 588 1.37 1.28 23.25
N ARG A 589 2.61 1.64 22.93
CA ARG A 589 3.48 0.91 22.00
C ARG A 589 4.81 0.55 22.65
N SER A 590 5.36 -0.55 22.17
CA SER A 590 6.67 -1.12 22.51
C SER A 590 7.77 -0.67 21.54
N ASN A 591 7.39 -0.25 20.33
CA ASN A 591 8.36 0.20 19.32
C ASN A 591 9.14 1.43 19.80
N HIS A 592 10.44 1.45 19.53
CA HIS A 592 11.26 2.65 19.68
C HIS A 592 11.13 3.51 18.42
N VAL A 593 10.39 4.61 18.50
CA VAL A 593 10.08 5.47 17.35
C VAL A 593 10.83 6.78 17.43
N ASN A 594 11.36 7.25 16.30
CA ASN A 594 11.87 8.61 16.20
C ASN A 594 10.73 9.62 16.44
N GLY A 595 10.77 10.38 17.53
CA GLY A 595 9.78 11.42 17.80
C GLY A 595 10.03 12.74 17.05
N ASN A 596 11.12 12.85 16.27
CA ASN A 596 11.57 14.13 15.73
C ASN A 596 11.22 14.32 14.26
N TRP A 597 10.22 15.17 14.01
CA TRP A 597 10.03 15.85 12.74
C TRP A 597 10.90 17.11 12.68
N THR A 598 11.51 17.42 11.54
CA THR A 598 12.37 18.59 11.40
C THR A 598 11.57 19.77 10.86
N ARG A 599 11.59 20.89 11.57
CA ARG A 599 11.08 22.17 11.07
C ARG A 599 12.22 22.91 10.36
N VAL A 600 11.94 23.40 9.16
CA VAL A 600 12.89 24.18 8.35
C VAL A 600 12.30 25.56 8.13
N ASP A 601 12.96 26.58 8.66
CA ASP A 601 12.56 27.98 8.52
C ASP A 601 13.50 28.71 7.57
N TYR A 602 12.96 29.24 6.47
CA TYR A 602 13.66 30.17 5.59
C TYR A 602 13.44 31.59 6.10
N ASN A 603 14.50 32.24 6.57
CA ASN A 603 14.40 33.56 7.17
C ASN A 603 14.65 34.68 6.14
N LYS A 604 14.02 35.84 6.33
CA LYS A 604 14.16 37.00 5.42
C LYS A 604 15.60 37.50 5.22
N ASN A 605 16.50 37.21 6.16
CA ASN A 605 17.93 37.52 6.12
C ASN A 605 18.76 36.45 5.37
N PHE A 606 18.13 35.55 4.62
CA PHE A 606 18.77 34.45 3.88
C PHE A 606 19.44 33.38 4.76
N THR A 607 19.09 33.29 6.05
CA THR A 607 19.51 32.17 6.91
C THR A 607 18.46 31.07 6.94
N ILE A 608 18.89 29.81 7.07
CA ILE A 608 18.02 28.66 7.29
C ILE A 608 18.17 28.21 8.75
N THR A 609 17.06 28.14 9.47
CA THR A 609 17.01 27.56 10.82
C THR A 609 16.43 26.16 10.73
N ILE A 610 17.00 25.22 11.48
CA ILE A 610 16.55 23.83 11.56
C ILE A 610 16.23 23.57 13.03
N GLN A 611 15.01 23.10 13.31
CA GLN A 611 14.53 22.82 14.68
C GLN A 611 13.96 21.41 14.82
#